data_AF-A0A849CDR3-F1
#
_entry.id   AF-A0A849CDR3-F1
#
_cell.length_a   1.000
_cell.length_b   1.000
_cell.length_c   1.000
_cell.angle_alpha   90.00
_cell.angle_beta   90.00
_cell.angle_gamma   90.00
#
_symmetry.space_group_name_H-M   'P 1'
#
loop_
_entity.id
_entity.type
_entity.pdbx_description
1 polymer ?
#
loop_
_entity_poly.entity_id
_entity_poly.type
_entity_poly.pdbx_seq_one_letter_code
_entity_poly.pdbx_strand_id
1 'polypeptide(L)'
;MTEPKIQSTINHLLGCHRGCERQILDSLDLGGKHATRQHIAMLTDLSDLSHVTAELLERGSEWEWAEWLCELTGDACVEAADQCEQLGETECAEMCRTAAAACAAMEKRPAQAG
;
A
#
# COMPACT_ATOMS: atom_id res chain seq x y z
N MET A 1 4.95 22.51 -5.81
CA MET A 1 4.16 21.55 -6.60
C MET A 1 4.81 20.20 -6.42
N THR A 2 4.06 19.20 -5.96
CA THR A 2 4.57 17.83 -5.80
C THR A 2 4.93 17.25 -7.17
N GLU A 3 6.06 16.55 -7.27
CA GLU A 3 6.50 15.93 -8.52
C GLU A 3 5.42 14.95 -9.03
N PRO A 4 5.10 14.91 -10.34
CA PRO A 4 4.01 14.08 -10.86
C PRO A 4 4.10 12.60 -10.47
N LYS A 5 5.33 12.07 -10.37
CA LYS A 5 5.61 10.70 -9.95
C LYS A 5 5.22 10.46 -8.49
N ILE A 6 5.61 11.37 -7.59
CA ILE A 6 5.25 11.33 -6.16
C ILE A 6 3.72 11.41 -6.02
N GLN A 7 3.06 12.32 -6.74
CA GLN A 7 1.61 12.45 -6.68
C GLN A 7 0.89 11.18 -7.17
N SER A 8 1.41 10.52 -8.21
CA SER A 8 0.89 9.25 -8.68
C SER A 8 1.02 8.17 -7.61
N THR A 9 2.18 8.07 -6.95
CA THR A 9 2.42 7.11 -5.87
C THR A 9 1.49 7.35 -4.69
N ILE A 10 1.29 8.60 -4.27
CA ILE A 10 0.31 8.96 -3.24
C ILE A 10 -1.09 8.46 -3.62
N ASN A 11 -1.52 8.69 -4.86
CA ASN A 11 -2.84 8.27 -5.31
C ASN A 11 -3.02 6.74 -5.29
N HIS A 12 -1.98 5.98 -5.67
CA HIS A 12 -2.03 4.51 -5.63
C HIS A 12 -2.02 3.97 -4.21
N LEU A 13 -1.22 4.55 -3.31
CA LEU A 13 -1.21 4.16 -1.89
C LEU A 13 -2.55 4.44 -1.21
N LEU A 14 -3.15 5.61 -1.44
CA LEU A 14 -4.49 5.92 -0.94
C LEU A 14 -5.58 5.02 -1.57
N GLY A 15 -5.38 4.60 -2.82
CA GLY A 15 -6.22 3.60 -3.48
C GLY A 15 -6.13 2.24 -2.78
N CYS A 16 -4.92 1.76 -2.50
CA CYS A 16 -4.67 0.51 -1.79
C CYS A 16 -5.25 0.53 -0.38
N HIS A 17 -5.03 1.61 0.39
CA HIS A 17 -5.63 1.81 1.71
C HIS A 17 -7.15 1.59 1.69
N ARG A 18 -7.88 2.37 0.87
CA ARG A 18 -9.35 2.24 0.74
C ARG A 18 -9.78 0.86 0.24
N GLY A 19 -8.99 0.29 -0.67
CA GLY A 19 -9.21 -1.04 -1.22
C GLY A 19 -9.14 -2.13 -0.16
N CYS A 20 -8.12 -2.09 0.70
CA CYS A 20 -7.97 -3.03 1.81
C CYS A 20 -9.05 -2.84 2.88
N GLU A 21 -9.42 -1.60 3.22
CA GLU A 21 -10.55 -1.35 4.14
C GLU A 21 -11.85 -1.94 3.60
N ARG A 22 -12.10 -1.77 2.30
CA ARG A 22 -13.27 -2.34 1.65
C ARG A 22 -13.21 -3.87 1.66
N GLN A 23 -12.06 -4.44 1.33
CA GLN A 23 -11.84 -5.88 1.33
C GLN A 23 -12.04 -6.50 2.72
N ILE A 24 -11.66 -5.81 3.80
CA ILE A 24 -11.93 -6.28 5.18
C ILE A 24 -13.43 -6.50 5.39
N LEU A 25 -14.27 -5.53 5.00
CA LEU A 25 -15.73 -5.66 5.14
C LEU A 25 -16.27 -6.82 4.30
N ASP A 26 -15.84 -6.90 3.03
CA ASP A 26 -16.30 -7.95 2.11
C ASP A 26 -15.83 -9.35 2.58
N SER A 27 -14.61 -9.49 3.09
CA SER A 27 -14.08 -10.73 3.65
C SER A 27 -14.80 -11.16 4.93
N LEU A 28 -15.19 -10.20 5.79
CA LEU A 28 -16.00 -10.47 6.99
C LEU A 28 -17.41 -10.95 6.63
N ASP A 29 -18.04 -10.35 5.61
CA ASP A 29 -19.36 -10.76 5.11
C ASP A 29 -19.34 -12.17 4.50
N LEU A 30 -18.26 -12.52 3.77
CA LEU A 30 -18.07 -13.86 3.19
C LEU A 30 -17.78 -14.94 4.24
N GLY A 31 -17.06 -14.59 5.31
CA GLY A 31 -16.71 -15.53 6.37
C GLY A 31 -15.70 -16.62 5.95
N GLY A 32 -15.59 -17.66 6.77
CA GLY A 32 -14.76 -18.83 6.48
C GLY A 32 -13.28 -18.49 6.28
N LYS A 33 -12.71 -18.88 5.13
CA LYS A 33 -11.30 -18.63 4.79
C LYS A 33 -10.98 -17.14 4.56
N HIS A 34 -11.99 -16.33 4.24
CA HIS A 34 -11.82 -14.89 4.03
C HIS A 34 -11.77 -14.13 5.37
N ALA A 35 -12.54 -14.57 6.37
CA ALA A 35 -12.60 -13.91 7.68
C ALA A 35 -11.61 -14.49 8.71
N THR A 36 -10.48 -15.05 8.28
CA THR A 36 -9.49 -15.52 9.26
C THR A 36 -8.84 -14.33 9.96
N ARG A 37 -8.51 -14.48 11.25
CA ARG A 37 -7.81 -13.42 12.00
C ARG A 37 -6.52 -12.96 11.30
N GLN A 38 -5.80 -13.90 10.67
CA GLN A 38 -4.56 -13.61 9.96
C GLN A 38 -4.81 -12.75 8.73
N HIS A 39 -5.78 -13.11 7.88
CA HIS A 39 -6.10 -12.34 6.67
C HIS A 39 -6.58 -10.92 7.00
N ILE A 40 -7.49 -10.79 7.96
CA ILE A 40 -8.01 -9.48 8.37
C ILE A 40 -6.90 -8.61 8.98
N ALA A 41 -6.01 -9.19 9.78
CA ALA A 41 -4.86 -8.46 10.31
C ALA A 41 -3.94 -7.96 9.19
N MET A 42 -3.60 -8.82 8.23
CA MET A 42 -2.78 -8.43 7.07
C MET A 42 -3.41 -7.27 6.29
N LEU A 43 -4.70 -7.35 5.96
CA LEU A 43 -5.39 -6.26 5.25
C LEU A 43 -5.41 -4.96 6.07
N THR A 44 -5.56 -5.06 7.39
CA THR A 44 -5.55 -3.89 8.30
C THR A 44 -4.17 -3.26 8.33
N ASP A 45 -3.13 -4.07 8.55
CA ASP A 45 -1.74 -3.63 8.60
C ASP A 45 -1.33 -2.97 7.27
N LEU A 46 -1.71 -3.56 6.14
CA LEU A 46 -1.41 -2.99 4.82
C LEU A 46 -2.17 -1.67 4.57
N SER A 47 -3.42 -1.60 5.02
CA SER A 47 -4.23 -0.40 4.91
C SER A 47 -3.60 0.77 5.67
N ASP A 48 -3.20 0.53 6.92
CA ASP A 48 -2.56 1.53 7.78
C ASP A 48 -1.19 1.94 7.22
N LEU A 49 -0.39 0.96 6.79
CA LEU A 49 0.94 1.22 6.22
C LEU A 49 0.85 2.06 4.94
N SER A 50 -0.09 1.72 4.05
CA SER A 50 -0.31 2.47 2.80
C SER A 50 -0.74 3.91 3.07
N HIS A 51 -1.61 4.11 4.06
CA HIS A 51 -2.07 5.44 4.45
C HIS A 51 -0.93 6.29 5.02
N VAL A 52 -0.17 5.77 5.99
CA VAL A 52 0.95 6.50 6.61
C VAL A 52 2.02 6.85 5.56
N THR A 53 2.34 5.92 4.66
CA THR A 53 3.28 6.18 3.56
C THR A 53 2.80 7.30 2.65
N ALA A 54 1.51 7.29 2.28
CA ALA A 54 0.93 8.36 1.45
C ALA A 54 1.00 9.73 2.13
N GLU A 55 0.64 9.81 3.42
CA GLU A 55 0.69 11.08 4.17
C GLU A 55 2.11 11.63 4.28
N LEU A 56 3.12 10.76 4.47
CA LEU A 56 4.51 11.20 4.55
C LEU A 56 5.04 11.72 3.21
N LEU A 57 4.67 11.06 2.10
CA LEU A 57 4.98 11.55 0.75
C LEU A 57 4.27 12.87 0.45
N GLU A 58 3.00 13.01 0.84
CA GLU A 58 2.21 14.23 0.61
C GLU A 58 2.76 15.44 1.36
N ARG A 59 3.19 15.24 2.61
CA ARG A 59 3.83 16.29 3.42
C ARG A 59 5.23 16.66 2.91
N GLY A 60 5.75 15.94 1.91
CA GLY A 60 7.09 16.17 1.39
C GLY A 60 8.15 16.01 2.47
N SER A 61 7.94 15.08 3.41
CA SER A 61 8.86 14.79 4.51
C SER A 61 10.30 14.75 3.96
N GLU A 62 11.14 15.70 4.39
CA GLU A 62 12.53 15.79 3.92
C GLU A 62 13.40 14.62 4.36
N TRP A 63 12.85 13.78 5.23
CA TRP A 63 13.56 12.67 5.80
C TRP A 63 13.70 11.48 4.84
N GLU A 64 14.91 10.90 4.82
CA GLU A 64 15.29 9.75 3.98
C GLU A 64 14.40 8.50 4.21
N TRP A 65 13.73 8.39 5.37
CA TRP A 65 12.90 7.22 5.70
C TRP A 65 11.57 7.16 4.92
N ALA A 66 11.10 8.25 4.30
CA ALA A 66 9.87 8.21 3.49
C ALA A 66 10.02 7.26 2.28
N GLU A 67 11.22 7.19 1.70
CA GLU A 67 11.54 6.27 0.60
C GLU A 67 11.64 4.83 1.08
N TRP A 68 12.31 4.60 2.21
CA TRP A 68 12.38 3.27 2.85
C TRP A 68 11.00 2.75 3.23
N LEU A 69 10.11 3.65 3.67
CA LEU A 69 8.74 3.27 4.00
C LEU A 69 7.96 2.89 2.74
N CYS A 70 8.15 3.57 1.61
CA CYS A 70 7.54 3.16 0.34
C CYS A 70 8.07 1.79 -0.12
N GLU A 71 9.38 1.54 0.00
CA GLU A 71 9.98 0.23 -0.29
C GLU A 71 9.34 -0.89 0.57
N LEU A 72 9.29 -0.70 1.89
CA LEU A 72 8.63 -1.62 2.82
C LEU A 72 7.14 -1.83 2.49
N THR A 73 6.43 -0.74 2.18
CA THR A 73 5.02 -0.80 1.80
C THR A 73 4.84 -1.59 0.51
N GLY A 74 5.75 -1.41 -0.46
CA GLY A 74 5.72 -2.14 -1.72
C GLY A 74 5.90 -3.64 -1.53
N ASP A 75 6.85 -4.06 -0.69
CA ASP A 75 7.04 -5.47 -0.36
C ASP A 75 5.81 -6.08 0.33
N ALA A 76 5.23 -5.35 1.30
CA ALA A 76 4.00 -5.77 1.97
C ALA A 76 2.80 -5.86 0.99
N CYS A 77 2.70 -4.93 0.04
CA CYS A 77 1.69 -4.96 -1.01
C CYS A 77 1.83 -6.20 -1.91
N VAL A 78 3.05 -6.65 -2.23
CA VAL A 78 3.25 -7.87 -3.02
C VAL A 78 2.76 -9.09 -2.25
N GLU A 79 3.13 -9.22 -0.98
CA GLU A 79 2.68 -10.34 -0.15
C GLU A 79 1.15 -10.38 -0.01
N ALA A 80 0.53 -9.22 0.26
CA ALA A 80 -0.92 -9.13 0.39
C ALA A 80 -1.64 -9.42 -0.94
N ALA A 81 -1.09 -8.97 -2.07
CA ALA A 81 -1.66 -9.27 -3.38
C ALA A 81 -1.73 -10.78 -3.64
N ASP A 82 -0.65 -11.49 -3.33
CA ASP A 82 -0.58 -12.94 -3.53
C ASP A 82 -1.57 -13.69 -2.62
N GLN A 83 -1.77 -13.23 -1.38
CA GLN A 83 -2.76 -13.81 -0.47
C GLN A 83 -4.21 -13.53 -0.92
N CYS A 84 -4.52 -12.29 -1.33
CA CYS A 84 -5.82 -11.94 -1.89
C CYS A 84 -6.13 -12.74 -3.16
N GLU A 85 -5.16 -12.93 -4.06
CA GLU A 85 -5.35 -13.72 -5.27
C GLU A 85 -5.69 -15.20 -4.97
N GLN A 86 -5.03 -15.82 -3.98
CA GLN A 86 -5.34 -17.19 -3.54
C GLN A 86 -6.76 -17.33 -2.98
N LEU A 87 -7.30 -16.25 -2.42
CA LEU A 87 -8.67 -16.20 -1.92
C LEU A 87 -9.68 -15.87 -3.02
N GLY A 88 -9.25 -15.37 -4.18
CA GLY A 88 -10.10 -14.90 -5.27
C GLY A 88 -10.52 -13.43 -5.15
N GLU A 89 -9.82 -12.67 -4.29
CA GLU A 89 -10.05 -11.25 -4.02
C GLU A 89 -9.28 -10.39 -5.04
N THR A 90 -9.59 -10.57 -6.33
CA THR A 90 -8.77 -10.07 -7.45
C THR A 90 -8.66 -8.56 -7.50
N GLU A 91 -9.72 -7.82 -7.16
CA GLU A 91 -9.71 -6.35 -7.15
C GLU A 91 -8.73 -5.82 -6.09
N CYS A 92 -8.75 -6.39 -4.88
CA CYS A 92 -7.79 -6.06 -3.84
C CYS A 92 -6.36 -6.39 -4.26
N ALA A 93 -6.15 -7.56 -4.87
CA ALA A 93 -4.84 -7.97 -5.37
C ALA A 93 -4.28 -7.00 -6.42
N GLU A 94 -5.09 -6.59 -7.40
CA GLU A 94 -4.68 -5.65 -8.45
C GLU A 94 -4.32 -4.27 -7.89
N MET A 95 -5.08 -3.76 -6.91
CA MET A 95 -4.76 -2.51 -6.24
C MET A 95 -3.42 -2.58 -5.50
N CYS A 96 -3.18 -3.67 -4.78
CA CYS A 96 -1.92 -3.91 -4.07
C CYS A 96 -0.74 -3.98 -5.05
N ARG A 97 -0.85 -4.74 -6.16
CA ARG A 97 0.21 -4.81 -7.18
C ARG A 97 0.50 -3.43 -7.80
N THR A 98 -0.53 -2.63 -8.02
CA THR A 98 -0.38 -1.28 -8.57
C THR A 98 0.35 -0.35 -7.59
N ALA A 99 0.00 -0.40 -6.30
CA ALA A 99 0.68 0.37 -5.26
C ALA A 99 2.15 -0.06 -5.08
N ALA A 100 2.42 -1.36 -5.10
CA ALA A 100 3.78 -1.90 -5.08
C ALA A 100 4.62 -1.37 -6.24
N ALA A 101 4.09 -1.42 -7.47
CA ALA A 101 4.78 -0.91 -8.65
C ALA A 101 5.04 0.60 -8.56
N ALA A 102 4.11 1.37 -8.01
CA ALA A 102 4.27 2.81 -7.82
C ALA A 102 5.35 3.14 -6.77
N CYS A 103 5.44 2.38 -5.68
CA CYS A 103 6.52 2.53 -4.72
C CYS A 103 7.88 2.10 -5.28
N ALA A 104 7.95 0.98 -5.99
CA ALA A 104 9.19 0.52 -6.64
C ALA A 104 9.71 1.50 -7.70
N ALA A 105 8.81 2.25 -8.34
CA ALA A 105 9.18 3.27 -9.31
C ALA A 105 9.82 4.50 -8.63
N MET A 106 9.61 4.75 -7.34
CA MET A 106 10.23 5.89 -6.65
C MET A 106 11.76 5.77 -6.75
N GLU A 107 12.40 6.76 -7.40
CA GLU A 107 13.86 6.83 -7.42
C GLU A 107 14.33 7.40 -6.08
N LYS A 108 15.45 6.89 -5.56
CA LYS A 108 16.07 7.49 -4.37
C LYS A 108 16.39 8.94 -4.67
N ARG A 109 15.82 9.89 -3.90
CA ARG A 109 16.22 11.29 -4.03
C ARG A 109 17.72 11.38 -3.71
N PRO A 110 18.50 12.10 -4.52
CA PRO A 110 19.87 12.40 -4.13
C PRO A 110 19.81 13.15 -2.80
N ALA A 111 20.59 12.68 -1.82
CA ALA A 111 20.74 13.34 -0.53
C ALA A 111 21.05 14.82 -0.78
N GLN A 112 20.19 15.72 -0.31
CA GLN A 112 20.47 17.15 -0.43
C GLN A 112 21.64 17.46 0.51
N ALA A 113 22.76 17.92 -0.06
CA ALA A 113 23.86 18.47 0.72
C ALA A 113 23.36 19.76 1.40
N GLY A 114 23.35 19.74 2.73
CA GLY A 114 23.03 20.91 3.57
C GLY A 114 24.06 22.02 3.49
#